data_AF-A0A7Z0J155-F1
#
_entry.id   AF-A0A7Z0J155-F1
#
_cell.length_a   1.000
_cell.length_b   1.000
_cell.length_c   1.000
_cell.angle_alpha   90.00
_cell.angle_beta   90.00
_cell.angle_gamma   90.00
#
_symmetry.space_group_name_H-M   'P 1'
#
loop_
_entity.id
_entity.type
_entity.pdbx_description
1 polymer ?
#
loop_
_entity_poly.entity_id
_entity_poly.type
_entity_poly.pdbx_seq_one_letter_code
_entity_poly.pdbx_strand_id
1 'polypeptide(L)' 'GQRHIAGGRATVRCALYMATLSAIRCSPAIKAFYTRLRDAGKPPKVALVAAMRKLIIMINTILKRHTPWSEPQQHGC' A
#
# COMPACT_ATOMS: atom_id res chain seq x y z
N GLY A 1 -1.79 20.91 -4.05
CA GLY A 1 -0.45 21.17 -3.49
C GLY A 1 0.25 19.88 -3.16
N GLN A 2 1.58 19.81 -3.35
CA GLN A 2 2.38 18.64 -3.00
C GLN A 2 2.63 18.62 -1.48
N ARG A 3 2.34 17.49 -0.82
CA ARG A 3 2.57 17.34 0.61
C ARG A 3 3.85 16.53 0.81
N HIS A 4 4.87 17.17 1.36
CA HIS A 4 6.12 16.51 1.73
C HIS A 4 6.01 16.01 3.17
N ILE A 5 6.58 14.83 3.45
CA ILE A 5 6.65 14.28 4.79
C ILE A 5 8.10 14.39 5.24
N ALA A 6 8.36 15.22 6.25
CA ALA A 6 9.65 15.34 6.93
C ALA A 6 9.47 14.89 8.39
N GLY A 7 10.29 13.94 8.85
CA GLY A 7 10.23 13.35 10.19
C GLY A 7 9.38 12.07 10.33
N GLY A 8 9.33 11.51 11.56
CA GLY A 8 8.54 10.32 11.93
C GLY A 8 9.33 9.00 11.93
N ARG A 9 8.62 7.86 11.80
CA ARG A 9 9.21 6.49 11.85
C ARG A 9 9.84 6.10 10.51
N ALA A 10 11.02 6.65 10.20
CA ALA A 10 11.74 6.38 8.96
C ALA A 10 12.02 4.89 8.73
N THR A 11 12.44 4.16 9.77
CA THR A 11 12.70 2.72 9.72
C THR A 11 11.46 1.93 9.31
N VAL A 12 10.30 2.25 9.88
CA VAL A 12 9.03 1.60 9.54
C VAL A 12 8.68 1.87 8.09
N ARG A 13 8.84 3.12 7.62
CA ARG A 13 8.58 3.47 6.22
C ARG A 13 9.50 2.72 5.25
N CYS A 14 10.78 2.56 5.58
CA CYS A 14 11.71 1.77 4.76
C CYS A 14 11.32 0.28 4.73
N ALA A 15 11.01 -0.30 5.88
CA ALA A 15 10.55 -1.69 5.97
C ALA A 15 9.26 -1.91 5.17
N LEU A 16 8.29 -0.99 5.31
CA LEU A 16 7.05 -1.02 4.55
C LEU A 16 7.27 -0.86 3.05
N TYR A 17 8.26 -0.06 2.64
CA TYR A 17 8.59 0.12 1.22
C TYR A 17 9.04 -1.19 0.61
N MET A 18 9.96 -1.89 1.29
CA MET A 18 10.41 -3.22 0.86
C MET A 18 9.29 -4.25 0.91
N ALA A 19 8.44 -4.23 1.95
CA ALA A 19 7.27 -5.09 2.03
C ALA A 19 6.28 -4.84 0.88
N THR A 20 6.08 -3.58 0.50
CA THR A 20 5.19 -3.20 -0.60
C THR A 20 5.70 -3.72 -1.95
N LEU A 21 7.01 -3.69 -2.18
CA LEU A 21 7.61 -4.26 -3.41
C LEU A 21 7.36 -5.77 -3.53
N SER A 22 7.49 -6.50 -2.43
CA SER A 22 7.13 -7.92 -2.40
C SER A 22 5.62 -8.13 -2.53
N ALA A 23 4.80 -7.31 -1.87
CA ALA A 23 3.34 -7.38 -1.97
C ALA A 23 2.82 -7.12 -3.39
N ILE A 24 3.45 -6.24 -4.16
CA ILE A 24 3.10 -6.01 -5.58
C ILE A 24 3.38 -7.25 -6.44
N ARG A 25 4.39 -8.07 -6.08
CA ARG A 25 4.72 -9.29 -6.81
C ARG A 25 3.84 -10.47 -6.40
N CYS A 26 3.62 -10.63 -5.09
CA CYS A 26 2.95 -11.81 -4.53
C CYS A 26 1.44 -11.64 -4.34
N SER A 27 0.93 -10.42 -4.19
CA SER A 27 -0.48 -10.15 -3.91
C SER A 27 -1.19 -9.46 -5.08
N PRO A 28 -2.14 -10.14 -5.75
CA PRO A 28 -2.84 -9.58 -6.90
C PRO A 28 -3.64 -8.33 -6.56
N ALA A 29 -4.16 -8.20 -5.33
CA ALA A 29 -4.94 -7.03 -4.91
C ALA A 29 -4.10 -5.73 -4.79
N ILE A 30 -2.85 -5.84 -4.33
CA ILE A 30 -1.94 -4.69 -4.24
C ILE A 30 -1.40 -4.36 -5.63
N LYS A 31 -1.09 -5.38 -6.44
CA LYS A 31 -0.71 -5.21 -7.85
C LYS A 31 -1.77 -4.48 -8.64
N ALA A 32 -3.03 -4.92 -8.59
CA ALA A 32 -4.14 -4.28 -9.28
C ALA A 32 -4.32 -2.81 -8.88
N PHE A 33 -4.19 -2.51 -7.59
CA PHE A 33 -4.23 -1.13 -7.11
C PHE A 33 -3.07 -0.30 -7.66
N TYR A 34 -1.84 -0.82 -7.62
CA TYR A 34 -0.66 -0.14 -8.16
C TYR A 34 -0.78 0.10 -9.67
N THR A 35 -1.20 -0.90 -10.43
CA THR A 35 -1.43 -0.81 -11.88
C THR A 35 -2.49 0.24 -12.20
N ARG A 36 -3.64 0.23 -11.52
CA ARG A 36 -4.69 1.26 -11.70
C ARG A 36 -4.17 2.68 -11.48
N LEU A 37 -3.28 2.89 -10.50
CA LEU A 37 -2.66 4.20 -10.29
C LEU A 37 -1.65 4.56 -11.39
N ARG A 38 -0.93 3.58 -11.94
CA ARG A 38 0.00 3.78 -13.05
C ARG A 38 -0.76 4.11 -14.34
N ASP A 39 -1.86 3.41 -14.61
CA ASP A 39 -2.72 3.63 -15.77
C ASP A 39 -3.39 5.01 -15.70
N ALA A 40 -3.72 5.49 -14.50
CA ALA A 40 -4.18 6.86 -14.26
C ALA A 40 -3.07 7.93 -14.42
N GLY A 41 -1.90 7.58 -14.97
CA GLY A 41 -0.80 8.49 -15.26
C GLY A 41 0.00 8.96 -14.03
N LYS A 42 -0.18 8.33 -12.86
CA LYS A 42 0.51 8.79 -11.65
C LYS A 42 1.99 8.38 -11.66
N PRO A 43 2.89 9.24 -11.14
CA PRO A 43 4.29 8.88 -10.99
C PRO A 43 4.47 7.59 -10.17
N PRO A 44 5.43 6.72 -10.53
CA PRO A 44 5.63 5.42 -9.88
C PRO A 44 5.86 5.56 -8.36
N LYS A 45 6.58 6.61 -7.96
CA LYS A 45 6.83 6.89 -6.54
C LYS A 45 5.54 7.19 -5.76
N VAL A 46 4.60 7.92 -6.37
CA VAL A 46 3.30 8.24 -5.76
C VAL A 46 2.44 6.98 -5.67
N ALA A 47 2.45 6.16 -6.72
CA ALA A 47 1.73 4.89 -6.73
C ALA A 47 2.25 3.91 -5.65
N LEU A 48 3.57 3.83 -5.45
CA LEU A 48 4.19 3.03 -4.39
C LEU A 48 3.82 3.53 -2.99
N VAL A 49 3.87 4.85 -2.76
CA VAL A 49 3.49 5.43 -1.45
C VAL A 49 2.00 5.21 -1.15
N ALA A 50 1.14 5.28 -2.16
CA ALA A 50 -0.29 4.97 -2.01
C ALA A 50 -0.52 3.48 -1.71
N ALA A 51 0.18 2.57 -2.41
CA ALA A 51 0.11 1.14 -2.18
C ALA A 51 0.60 0.77 -0.76
N MET A 52 1.68 1.39 -0.30
CA MET A 52 2.19 1.26 1.06
C MET A 52 1.13 1.64 2.09
N ARG A 53 0.41 2.75 1.87
CA ARG A 53 -0.66 3.18 2.77
C ARG A 53 -1.83 2.20 2.79
N LYS A 54 -2.16 1.60 1.66
CA LYS A 54 -3.19 0.54 1.60
C LYS A 54 -2.76 -0.71 2.38
N LEU A 55 -1.49 -1.09 2.27
CA LEU A 55 -0.91 -2.23 2.98
C LEU A 55 -0.93 -2.04 4.50
N ILE A 56 -0.48 -0.90 5.02
CA ILE A 56 -0.47 -0.66 6.47
C ILE A 56 -1.88 -0.62 7.07
N ILE A 57 -2.85 -0.06 6.34
CA ILE A 57 -4.25 -0.04 6.80
C ILE A 57 -4.76 -1.48 6.92
N MET A 58 -4.48 -2.32 5.93
CA MET A 58 -4.88 -3.74 5.97
C MET A 58 -4.25 -4.46 7.17
N ILE A 59 -2.93 -4.34 7.35
CA ILE A 59 -2.23 -4.98 8.47
C ILE A 59 -2.82 -4.48 9.80
N ASN A 60 -3.02 -3.18 9.94
CA ASN A 60 -3.60 -2.59 11.14
C ASN A 60 -5.04 -3.07 11.39
N THR A 61 -5.85 -3.27 10.34
CA THR A 61 -7.21 -3.81 10.48
C THR A 61 -7.21 -5.28 10.91
N ILE A 62 -6.29 -6.10 10.38
CA ILE A 62 -6.13 -7.51 10.75
C ILE A 62 -5.73 -7.60 12.22
N LEU A 63 -4.71 -6.83 12.62
CA LEU A 63 -4.24 -6.77 14.00
C LEU A 63 -5.35 -6.31 14.95
N LYS A 64 -6.13 -5.30 14.58
CA LYS A 64 -7.22 -4.78 15.41
C LYS A 64 -8.38 -5.76 15.55
N ARG A 65 -8.70 -6.52 14.50
CA ARG A 65 -9.87 -7.42 14.48
C ARG A 65 -9.54 -8.87 14.87
N HIS A 66 -8.27 -9.20 15.12
CA HIS A 66 -7.79 -10.58 15.32
C HIS A 66 -8.35 -11.58 14.29
N THR A 67 -8.67 -11.09 13.09
CA THR A 67 -9.29 -11.90 12.04
C THR A 67 -8.18 -12.39 11.12
N PRO A 68 -8.20 -13.66 10.67
CA PRO A 68 -7.28 -14.12 9.65
C PRO A 68 -7.38 -13.25 8.40
N TRP A 69 -6.29 -13.17 7.64
CA TRP A 69 -6.24 -12.40 6.40
C TRP A 69 -7.39 -12.83 5.47
N SER A 70 -8.31 -11.90 5.21
CA SER A 70 -9.31 -12.03 4.15
C SER A 70 -8.85 -11.20 2.97
N GLU A 71 -8.88 -11.79 1.78
CA GLU A 71 -8.47 -11.11 0.56
C GLU A 71 -9.26 -9.80 0.42
N PRO A 72 -8.58 -8.64 0.28
CA PRO A 72 -9.27 -7.35 0.25
C PRO A 72 -10.18 -7.30 -0.97
N GLN A 73 -11.48 -7.47 -0.73
CA GLN A 73 -12.51 -7.25 -1.73
C GLN A 73 -12.32 -5.86 -2.31
N GLN A 74 -12.12 -5.83 -3.63
CA GLN A 74 -11.94 -4.60 -4.36
C GLN A 74 -13.27 -3.85 -4.27
N HIS A 75 -13.38 -2.86 -3.37
CA HIS A 75 -14.34 -1.79 -3.54
C HIS A 75 -13.86 -0.98 -4.76
N GLY A 76 -14.14 -1.55 -5.94
CA GLY A 76 -14.41 -0.80 -7.13
C GLY A 76 -15.67 0.01 -6.86
N CYS A 77 -15.54 1.32 -7.00
CA CYS A 77 -16.44 1.98 -7.91
C CYS A 77 -16.03 1.58 -9.33
#